data_AF-A3ZZ11-F1
#
_entry.id   AF-A3ZZ11-F1
#
_cell.length_a   1.000
_cell.length_b   1.000
_cell.length_c   1.000
_cell.angle_alpha   90.00
_cell.angle_beta   90.00
_cell.angle_gamma   90.00
#
_symmetry.space_group_name_H-M   'P 1'
#
loop_
_entity.id
_entity.type
_entity.pdbx_description
1 polymer ?
#
loop_
_entity_poly.entity_id
_entity_poly.type
_entity_poly.pdbx_seq_one_letter_code
_entity_poly.pdbx_strand_id
1 'polypeptide(L)' 'MERHRLTNDQWELIRDIFPPPAATGRPRVSRRKVVDGILWILRTGAP' A
#
# COMPACT_ATOMS: atom_id res chain seq x y z
N MET A 1 -5.16 11.02 -12.13
CA MET A 1 -4.89 11.09 -10.67
C MET A 1 -5.82 10.06 -10.01
N GLU A 2 -5.29 8.97 -9.45
CA GLU A 2 -6.14 7.98 -8.78
C GLU A 2 -6.62 8.57 -7.43
N ARG A 3 -7.89 8.98 -7.36
CA ARG A 3 -8.48 9.80 -6.27
C ARG A 3 -8.30 9.22 -4.85
N HIS A 4 -8.01 7.92 -4.75
CA HIS A 4 -7.95 7.17 -3.50
C HIS A 4 -6.69 6.32 -3.31
N ARG A 5 -5.68 6.51 -4.15
CA ARG A 5 -4.42 5.73 -4.10
C ARG A 5 -3.21 6.66 -4.09
N LEU A 6 -2.05 6.11 -3.75
CA LEU A 6 -0.80 6.84 -3.90
C LEU A 6 -0.40 6.95 -5.37
N THR A 7 0.09 8.13 -5.73
CA THR A 7 0.87 8.29 -6.97
C THR A 7 2.17 7.48 -6.87
N ASN A 8 2.82 7.22 -8.01
CA ASN A 8 4.10 6.50 -8.02
C ASN A 8 5.15 7.26 -7.20
N ASP A 9 5.25 8.57 -7.36
CA ASP A 9 6.23 9.40 -6.65
C ASP A 9 6.02 9.34 -5.13
N GLN A 10 4.77 9.43 -4.67
CA GLN A 10 4.44 9.28 -3.25
C GLN A 10 4.74 7.87 -2.72
N TRP A 11 4.56 6.84 -3.54
CA TRP A 11 4.91 5.47 -3.16
C TRP A 11 6.42 5.29 -3.02
N GLU A 12 7.22 5.86 -3.92
CA GLU A 12 8.69 5.78 -3.84
C GLU A 12 9.25 6.43 -2.57
N LEU A 13 8.59 7.43 -2.01
CA LEU A 13 8.99 8.06 -0.74
C LEU A 13 8.83 7.17 0.50
N ILE A 14 7.98 6.14 0.44
CA ILE A 14 7.63 5.32 1.62
C ILE A 14 7.88 3.83 1.43
N ARG A 15 8.23 3.37 0.23
CA ARG A 15 8.31 1.93 -0.08
C ARG A 15 9.37 1.19 0.73
N ASP A 16 10.39 1.90 1.17
CA ASP A 16 11.60 1.40 1.85
C ASP A 16 11.40 1.23 3.37
N ILE A 17 10.39 1.86 3.96
CA ILE A 17 10.04 1.67 5.38
C ILE A 17 9.50 0.26 5.66
N PHE A 18 9.06 -0.45 4.62
CA PHE A 18 8.51 -1.79 4.76
C PHE A 18 9.61 -2.84 4.74
N PRO A 19 9.57 -3.84 5.64
CA PRO A 19 10.56 -4.91 5.61
C PRO A 19 10.43 -5.72 4.31
N PRO A 20 11.54 -6.32 3.84
CA PRO A 20 11.53 -7.15 2.65
C PRO A 20 10.59 -8.37 2.82
N PRO A 21 10.14 -8.98 1.71
CA PRO A 21 9.38 -10.23 1.75
C PRO A 21 10.15 -11.33 2.51
N ALA A 22 9.43 -12.15 3.27
CA ALA A 22 10.04 -13.31 3.90
C ALA A 22 10.44 -14.33 2.82
N ALA A 23 11.56 -15.02 3.04
CA ALA A 23 12.07 -16.05 2.13
C ALA A 23 11.18 -17.30 2.08
N THR A 24 10.41 -17.56 3.13
CA THR A 24 9.57 -18.76 3.29
C THR A 24 8.16 -18.42 3.78
N GLY A 25 7.25 -19.39 3.64
CA GLY A 25 5.84 -19.26 4.02
C GLY A 25 4.97 -18.65 2.92
N ARG A 26 3.74 -18.27 3.29
CA ARG A 26 2.78 -17.69 2.33
C ARG A 26 3.22 -16.28 1.93
N PRO A 27 3.35 -15.98 0.62
CA PRO A 27 3.67 -14.63 0.16
C PRO A 27 2.67 -13.59 0.69
N ARG A 28 3.20 -12.47 1.19
CA ARG A 28 2.39 -11.35 1.66
C ARG A 28 1.76 -10.63 0.46
N VAL A 29 0.60 -10.01 0.69
CA VAL A 29 0.03 -9.05 -0.27
C VAL A 29 1.00 -7.88 -0.46
N SER A 30 1.06 -7.33 -1.67
CA SER A 30 1.86 -6.13 -1.97
C SER A 30 1.57 -5.01 -0.97
N ARG A 31 2.63 -4.41 -0.41
CA ARG A 31 2.51 -3.31 0.56
C ARG A 31 1.79 -2.11 -0.02
N ARG A 32 2.00 -1.82 -1.32
CA ARG A 32 1.27 -0.77 -2.02
C ARG A 32 -0.24 -1.02 -2.02
N LYS A 33 -0.66 -2.26 -2.32
CA LYS A 33 -2.09 -2.63 -2.29
C LYS A 33 -2.70 -2.48 -0.90
N VAL A 34 -1.95 -2.79 0.15
CA VAL A 34 -2.40 -2.60 1.54
C VAL A 34 -2.60 -1.11 1.85
N VAL A 35 -1.60 -0.28 1.54
CA VAL A 35 -1.68 1.18 1.77
C VAL A 35 -2.80 1.80 0.96
N ASP A 36 -2.93 1.43 -0.32
CA ASP A 36 -4.02 1.91 -1.19
C ASP A 36 -5.40 1.50 -0.63
N GLY A 37 -5.53 0.30 -0.05
CA GLY A 37 -6.76 -0.13 0.62
C GLY A 37 -7.07 0.71 1.87
N ILE A 38 -6.08 0.97 2.71
CA ILE A 38 -6.22 1.83 3.89
C ILE A 38 -6.66 3.25 3.46
N LEU A 39 -5.97 3.84 2.48
CA LEU A 39 -6.30 5.17 1.96
C LEU A 39 -7.68 5.22 1.33
N TRP A 40 -8.10 4.14 0.68
CA TRP A 40 -9.46 4.03 0.16
C TRP A 40 -10.48 4.13 1.29
N ILE A 41 -10.39 3.29 2.33
CA ILE A 41 -11.29 3.32 3.50
C ILE A 41 -11.31 4.72 4.13
N LEU A 42 -10.14 5.27 4.42
CA LEU A 42 -10.02 6.58 5.09
C LEU A 42 -10.60 7.73 4.25
N ARG A 43 -10.60 7.63 2.92
CA ARG A 43 -11.10 8.68 2.02
C ARG A 43 -12.57 8.50 1.63
N THR A 44 -13.08 7.27 1.62
CA THR A 44 -14.46 6.97 1.19
C THR A 44 -15.42 6.75 2.36
N GLY A 45 -14.90 6.44 3.55
CA GLY A 45 -15.72 6.04 4.70
C GLY A 45 -16.38 4.67 4.52
N ALA A 46 -15.82 3.82 3.66
CA ALA A 46 -16.34 2.48 3.44
C ALA A 46 -16.23 1.59 4.71
N PRO A 47 -17.22 0.73 4.97
CA PRO A 47 -17.23 -0.17 6.12
C PRO A 47 -16.17 -1.29 6.04
#